data_AF-A0A0F8YZG8-F1
#
_entry.id   AF-A0A0F8YZG8-F1
#
_cell.length_a   1.000
_cell.length_b   1.000
_cell.length_c   1.000
_cell.angle_alpha   90.00
_cell.angle_beta   90.00
_cell.angle_gamma   90.00
#
_symmetry.space_group_name_H-M   'P 1'
#
loop_
_entity.id
_entity.type
_entity.pdbx_description
1 polymer ?
#
loop_
_entity_poly.entity_id
_entity_poly.type
_entity_poly.pdbx_seq_one_letter_code
_entity_poly.pdbx_strand_id
1 'polypeptide(L)'
;MTKQLNKPSSATDVGNTLDIKPETGEEKQENTDQPLERPNQEIMIVKTIQSLMTVVNNNLMKLPDSPMKNEAMEEVCLFQRTTLNDLQKAFE
;
A
#
# COMPACT_ATOMS: atom_id res chain seq x y z
N MET A 1 1.07 23.56 36.73
CA MET A 1 2.12 22.61 37.15
C MET A 1 2.75 22.00 35.91
N THR A 2 3.98 22.42 35.58
CA THR A 2 4.79 21.87 34.49
C THR A 2 5.55 20.65 35.01
N LYS A 3 5.45 19.49 34.34
CA LYS A 3 6.32 18.34 34.62
C LYS A 3 7.48 18.35 33.63
N GLN A 4 8.64 18.74 34.13
CA GLN A 4 9.93 18.67 33.45
C GLN A 4 10.40 17.21 33.33
N LEU A 5 11.01 16.93 32.18
CA LEU A 5 11.83 15.78 31.86
C LEU A 5 12.96 15.63 32.89
N ASN A 6 13.21 14.41 33.38
CA ASN A 6 14.51 14.04 33.97
C ASN A 6 14.75 12.52 33.81
N LYS A 7 15.71 12.17 32.93
CA LYS A 7 16.52 10.95 33.06
C LYS A 7 17.77 11.31 33.91
N PRO A 8 18.26 10.39 34.74
CA PRO A 8 19.65 9.92 34.58
C PRO A 8 19.73 8.38 34.76
N SER A 9 20.38 7.61 33.88
CA SER A 9 21.82 7.42 33.64
C SER A 9 22.53 6.48 34.62
N SER A 10 23.10 5.41 34.03
CA SER A 10 24.36 4.71 34.38
C SER A 10 24.43 3.77 35.59
N ALA A 11 24.61 2.48 35.30
CA ALA A 11 25.57 1.62 35.99
C ALA A 11 26.19 0.61 35.00
N THR A 12 27.52 0.58 34.95
CA THR A 12 28.38 -0.20 34.06
C THR A 12 28.88 -1.47 34.76
N ASP A 13 29.21 -2.47 33.95
CA ASP A 13 30.31 -3.46 34.09
C ASP A 13 30.07 -4.73 34.92
N VAL A 14 30.29 -5.91 34.31
CA VAL A 14 31.49 -6.77 34.47
C VAL A 14 31.30 -8.07 33.66
N GLY A 15 32.26 -8.37 32.78
CA GLY A 15 32.81 -9.73 32.61
C GLY A 15 32.19 -10.66 31.56
N ASN A 16 32.78 -10.69 30.35
CA ASN A 16 33.66 -11.80 29.98
C ASN A 16 34.37 -11.52 28.66
N THR A 17 35.66 -11.27 28.77
CA THR A 17 36.63 -11.26 27.68
C THR A 17 36.72 -12.67 27.12
N LEU A 18 36.06 -12.95 25.99
CA LEU A 18 36.38 -14.09 25.16
C LEU A 18 37.36 -13.63 24.09
N ASP A 19 38.61 -14.04 24.32
CA ASP A 19 39.74 -14.00 23.39
C ASP A 19 39.34 -14.79 22.12
N ILE A 20 38.90 -14.07 21.09
CA ILE A 20 38.65 -14.64 19.76
C ILE A 20 39.51 -13.86 18.76
N LYS A 21 40.55 -14.56 18.33
CA LYS A 21 41.49 -14.28 17.25
C LYS A 21 40.80 -13.64 16.02
N PRO A 22 41.40 -12.66 15.32
CA PRO A 22 40.80 -12.11 14.11
C PRO A 22 40.97 -13.10 12.97
N GLU A 23 39.88 -13.79 12.61
CA GLU A 23 39.79 -14.44 11.30
C GLU A 23 39.29 -13.39 10.30
N THR A 24 40.24 -12.83 9.56
CA THR A 24 40.00 -12.22 8.26
C THR A 24 39.25 -13.22 7.37
N GLY A 25 37.95 -12.99 7.23
CA GLY A 25 37.12 -13.60 6.21
C GLY A 25 36.15 -12.54 5.72
N GLU A 26 36.48 -11.91 4.60
CA GLU A 26 35.56 -11.09 3.83
C GLU A 26 34.41 -11.98 3.31
N GLU A 27 33.42 -12.25 4.13
CA GLU A 27 32.12 -12.67 3.63
C GLU A 27 31.23 -11.44 3.55
N LYS A 28 31.35 -10.74 2.42
CA LYS A 28 30.25 -9.94 1.88
C LYS A 28 29.06 -10.89 1.72
N GLN A 29 28.20 -10.96 2.72
CA GLN A 29 26.79 -11.26 2.47
C GLN A 29 26.23 -10.06 1.71
N GLU A 30 26.41 -10.11 0.40
CA GLU A 30 25.56 -9.43 -0.56
C GLU A 30 24.14 -9.97 -0.30
N ASN A 31 23.43 -9.35 0.66
CA ASN A 31 21.98 -9.33 0.61
C ASN A 31 21.68 -8.68 -0.73
N THR A 32 21.40 -9.52 -1.70
CA THR A 32 20.74 -9.11 -2.93
C THR A 32 19.40 -8.59 -2.46
N ASP A 33 19.35 -7.30 -2.15
CA ASP A 33 18.12 -6.50 -2.06
C ASP A 33 17.51 -6.54 -3.46
N GLN A 34 16.96 -7.69 -3.84
CA GLN A 34 15.93 -7.72 -4.86
C GLN A 34 14.84 -6.81 -4.31
N PRO A 35 14.46 -5.74 -5.02
CA PRO A 35 13.25 -5.05 -4.67
C PRO A 35 12.14 -6.11 -4.78
N LEU A 36 11.59 -6.53 -3.64
CA LEU A 36 10.27 -7.12 -3.65
C LEU A 36 9.42 -6.07 -4.35
N GLU A 37 9.03 -6.32 -5.59
CA GLU A 37 7.95 -5.60 -6.26
C GLU A 37 6.72 -5.80 -5.39
N ARG A 38 6.59 -4.96 -4.35
CA ARG A 38 5.34 -4.86 -3.64
C ARG A 38 4.35 -4.42 -4.71
N PRO A 39 3.21 -5.11 -4.83
CA PRO A 39 2.18 -4.63 -5.74
C PRO A 39 1.89 -3.18 -5.34
N ASN A 40 2.01 -2.27 -6.31
CA ASN A 40 1.67 -0.87 -6.14
C ASN A 40 0.24 -0.83 -5.58
N GLN A 41 0.12 -0.43 -4.32
CA GLN A 41 -1.12 -0.53 -3.55
C GLN A 41 -2.18 0.37 -4.17
N GLU A 42 -1.74 1.48 -4.72
CA GLU A 42 -2.54 2.46 -5.43
C GLU A 42 -3.12 1.87 -6.74
N ILE A 43 -2.32 1.12 -7.50
CA ILE A 43 -2.82 0.34 -8.66
C ILE A 43 -3.83 -0.74 -8.21
N MET A 44 -3.62 -1.38 -7.05
CA MET A 44 -4.59 -2.35 -6.52
C MET A 44 -5.94 -1.68 -6.18
N ILE A 45 -5.93 -0.46 -5.66
CA ILE A 45 -7.16 0.32 -5.38
C ILE A 45 -7.92 0.56 -6.68
N VAL A 46 -7.25 1.03 -7.74
CA VAL A 46 -7.89 1.27 -9.06
C VAL A 46 -8.51 -0.01 -9.63
N LYS A 47 -7.78 -1.12 -9.60
CA LYS A 47 -8.28 -2.43 -10.07
C LYS A 47 -9.47 -2.92 -9.26
N THR A 48 -9.48 -2.66 -7.96
CA THR A 48 -10.60 -3.01 -7.08
C THR A 48 -11.85 -2.23 -7.46
N ILE A 49 -11.73 -0.91 -7.65
CA ILE A 49 -12.85 -0.05 -8.05
C ILE A 49 -13.38 -0.47 -9.44
N GLN A 50 -12.49 -0.71 -10.41
CA GLN A 50 -12.85 -1.21 -11.75
C GLN A 50 -13.67 -2.52 -11.68
N SER A 51 -13.25 -3.44 -10.80
CA SER A 51 -13.95 -4.71 -10.61
C SER A 51 -15.35 -4.52 -10.02
N LEU A 52 -15.49 -3.66 -9.01
CA LEU A 52 -16.79 -3.33 -8.41
C LEU A 52 -17.74 -2.68 -9.43
N MET A 53 -17.25 -1.73 -10.23
CA MET A 53 -18.06 -1.09 -11.26
C MET A 53 -18.54 -2.07 -12.33
N THR A 54 -17.70 -3.05 -12.68
CA THR A 54 -18.10 -4.13 -13.61
C THR A 54 -19.27 -4.92 -13.03
N VAL A 55 -19.25 -5.24 -11.74
CA VAL A 55 -20.37 -5.91 -11.06
C VAL A 55 -21.62 -5.05 -11.07
N VAL A 56 -21.51 -3.74 -10.79
CA VAL A 56 -22.65 -2.81 -10.83
C VAL A 56 -23.26 -2.75 -12.23
N ASN A 57 -22.44 -2.53 -13.27
CA ASN A 57 -22.88 -2.51 -14.66
C ASN A 57 -23.60 -3.81 -15.07
N ASN A 58 -23.03 -4.95 -14.70
CA ASN A 58 -23.65 -6.25 -15.00
C ASN A 58 -25.01 -6.44 -14.33
N ASN A 59 -25.22 -5.85 -13.14
CA ASN A 59 -26.52 -5.90 -12.47
C ASN A 59 -27.51 -4.92 -13.10
N LEU A 60 -27.08 -3.70 -13.43
CA LEU A 60 -27.92 -2.71 -14.12
C LEU A 60 -28.37 -3.19 -15.50
N MET A 61 -27.51 -3.86 -16.26
CA MET A 61 -27.85 -4.41 -17.58
C MET A 61 -28.97 -5.45 -17.54
N LYS A 62 -29.14 -6.16 -16.43
CA LYS A 62 -30.20 -7.17 -16.25
C LYS A 62 -31.57 -6.56 -15.95
N LEU A 63 -31.61 -5.28 -15.57
CA LEU A 63 -32.87 -4.59 -15.29
C LEU A 63 -33.65 -4.35 -16.59
N PRO A 64 -34.99 -4.34 -16.54
CA PRO A 64 -35.80 -3.92 -17.68
C PRO A 64 -35.49 -2.47 -18.05
N ASP A 65 -35.64 -2.15 -19.33
CA ASP A 65 -35.40 -0.80 -19.83
C ASP A 65 -36.38 0.18 -19.18
N SER A 66 -35.81 1.18 -18.53
CA SER A 66 -36.55 2.23 -17.84
C SER A 66 -35.69 3.49 -17.78
N PRO A 67 -36.30 4.69 -17.67
CA PRO A 67 -35.55 5.93 -17.48
C PRO A 67 -34.57 5.85 -16.31
N MET A 68 -34.99 5.21 -15.20
CA MET A 68 -34.17 5.06 -14.00
C MET A 68 -32.94 4.16 -14.22
N LYS A 69 -33.07 3.08 -15.02
CA LYS A 69 -31.92 2.26 -15.43
C LYS A 69 -30.94 3.08 -16.27
N ASN A 70 -31.45 3.88 -17.20
CA ASN A 70 -30.61 4.69 -18.09
C ASN A 70 -29.85 5.77 -17.30
N GLU A 71 -30.53 6.45 -16.37
CA GLU A 71 -29.92 7.43 -15.47
C GLU A 71 -28.83 6.80 -14.59
N ALA A 72 -29.10 5.63 -13.99
CA ALA A 72 -28.10 4.90 -13.21
C ALA A 72 -26.88 4.48 -14.06
N MET A 73 -27.10 4.03 -15.31
CA MET A 73 -26.02 3.68 -16.23
C MET A 73 -25.20 4.91 -16.66
N GLU A 74 -25.84 6.06 -16.83
CA GLU A 74 -25.19 7.33 -17.17
C GLU A 74 -24.29 7.83 -16.04
N GLU A 75 -24.78 7.81 -14.79
CA GLU A 75 -23.99 8.16 -13.59
C GLU A 75 -22.77 7.26 -13.42
N VAL A 76 -22.95 5.94 -13.62
CA VAL A 76 -21.83 4.99 -13.56
C VAL A 76 -20.81 5.28 -14.66
N CYS A 77 -21.26 5.59 -15.89
CA CYS A 77 -20.37 5.99 -16.99
C CYS A 77 -19.62 7.30 -16.69
N LEU A 78 -20.29 8.28 -16.09
CA LEU A 78 -19.70 9.57 -15.72
C LEU A 78 -18.59 9.38 -14.69
N PHE A 79 -18.84 8.61 -13.63
CA PHE A 79 -17.83 8.28 -12.62
C PHE A 79 -16.61 7.59 -13.24
N GLN A 80 -16.84 6.64 -14.17
CA GLN A 80 -15.79 5.91 -14.87
C GLN A 80 -14.88 6.83 -15.69
N ARG A 81 -15.47 7.79 -16.41
CA ARG A 81 -14.73 8.70 -17.31
C ARG A 81 -14.01 9.82 -16.58
N THR A 82 -14.51 10.22 -15.40
CA THR A 82 -13.96 11.30 -14.59
C THR A 82 -13.13 10.73 -13.44
N THR A 83 -13.74 10.47 -12.28
CA THR A 83 -13.07 10.12 -11.03
C THR A 83 -12.15 8.91 -11.13
N LEU A 84 -12.59 7.83 -11.78
CA LEU A 84 -11.77 6.62 -11.88
C LEU A 84 -10.55 6.82 -12.80
N ASN A 85 -10.73 7.58 -13.88
CA ASN A 85 -9.64 7.94 -14.80
C ASN A 85 -8.63 8.87 -14.12
N ASP A 86 -9.10 9.87 -13.37
CA ASP A 86 -8.23 10.78 -12.61
C ASP A 86 -7.44 10.02 -11.54
N LEU A 87 -8.08 9.08 -10.85
CA LEU A 87 -7.42 8.21 -9.87
C LEU A 87 -6.36 7.32 -10.52
N GLN A 88 -6.65 6.76 -11.70
CA GLN A 88 -5.68 5.96 -12.44
C GLN A 88 -4.46 6.79 -12.83
N LYS A 89 -4.65 8.00 -13.38
CA LYS A 89 -3.54 8.91 -13.72
C LYS A 89 -2.73 9.37 -12.52
N ALA A 90 -3.36 9.51 -11.36
CA ALA A 90 -2.65 9.90 -10.14
C ALA A 90 -1.70 8.81 -9.61
N PHE A 91 -1.88 7.56 -10.07
CA PHE A 91 -1.14 6.39 -9.60
C PHE A 91 -0.25 5.73 -10.67
N GLU A 92 -0.25 6.28 -11.90
CA GLU A 92 0.71 6.02 -12.97
C GLU A 92 1.97 6.87 -12.79
#